data_AF-A0A7G2IUD8-F1
#
_entry.id   AF-A0A7G2IUD8-F1
#
_cell.length_a   1.000
_cell.length_b   1.000
_cell.length_c   1.000
_cell.angle_alpha   90.00
_cell.angle_beta   90.00
_cell.angle_gamma   90.00
#
_symmetry.space_group_name_H-M   'P 1'
#
loop_
_entity.id
_entity.type
_entity.pdbx_description
1 polymer ?
#
loop_
_entity_poly.entity_id
_entity_poly.type
_entity_poly.pdbx_seq_one_letter_code
_entity_poly.pdbx_strand_id
1 'polypeptide(L)'
;MDKLREMMLGLINQPEHFQQWFGEFISQSRHELDIAPPEPPYQPDEIYDALKQGDVLVRLGGLRVLRIGDDVYANGEKIDSPHRPALEALASHIVLTAENFEDALEDPSFLAMLAALVNSGYWFFEG
;
A
#
# COMPACT_ATOMS: atom_id res chain seq x y z
N MET A 1 6.63 38.50 -13.98
CA MET A 1 7.03 37.60 -12.88
C MET A 1 5.83 37.18 -12.04
N ASP A 2 4.91 38.09 -11.73
CA ASP A 2 3.75 37.78 -10.87
C ASP A 2 2.79 36.74 -11.48
N LYS A 3 2.48 36.85 -12.78
CA LYS A 3 1.65 35.85 -13.48
C LYS A 3 2.22 34.42 -13.46
N LEU A 4 3.55 34.27 -13.57
CA LEU A 4 4.21 32.96 -13.47
C LEU A 4 4.10 32.39 -12.05
N ARG A 5 4.29 33.25 -11.04
CA ARG A 5 4.12 32.86 -9.63
C ARG A 5 2.69 32.44 -9.34
N GLU A 6 1.69 33.17 -9.84
CA GLU A 6 0.28 32.82 -9.68
C GLU A 6 -0.06 31.47 -10.32
N MET A 7 0.50 31.15 -11.49
CA MET A 7 0.32 29.83 -12.09
C MET A 7 0.91 28.71 -11.23
N MET A 8 2.10 28.90 -10.65
CA MET A 8 2.72 27.92 -9.76
C MET A 8 1.91 27.73 -8.47
N LEU A 9 1.49 28.83 -7.83
CA LEU A 9 0.66 28.77 -6.64
C LEU A 9 -0.71 28.16 -6.94
N GLY A 10 -1.28 28.45 -8.11
CA GLY A 10 -2.53 27.85 -8.58
C GLY A 10 -2.42 26.35 -8.75
N LEU A 11 -1.27 25.81 -9.17
CA LEU A 11 -1.03 24.37 -9.24
C LEU A 11 -0.88 23.75 -7.84
N ILE A 12 -0.07 24.36 -6.96
CA ILE A 12 0.15 23.89 -5.59
C ILE A 12 -1.16 23.85 -4.78
N ASN A 13 -2.04 24.82 -5.02
CA ASN A 13 -3.32 24.92 -4.32
C ASN A 13 -4.41 23.98 -4.87
N GLN A 14 -4.10 23.11 -5.85
CA GLN A 14 -5.01 22.04 -6.27
C GLN A 14 -4.93 20.90 -5.24
N PRO A 15 -5.96 20.70 -4.41
CA PRO A 15 -5.85 19.88 -3.19
C PRO A 15 -5.54 18.42 -3.48
N GLU A 16 -6.19 17.83 -4.49
CA GLU A 16 -5.98 16.43 -4.89
C GLU A 16 -4.54 16.19 -5.36
N HIS A 17 -4.01 17.08 -6.19
CA HIS A 17 -2.63 16.98 -6.68
C HIS A 17 -1.61 17.12 -5.57
N PHE A 18 -1.80 18.09 -4.67
CA PHE A 18 -0.87 18.28 -3.55
C PHE A 18 -0.91 17.11 -2.57
N GLN A 19 -2.10 16.60 -2.26
CA GLN A 19 -2.27 15.44 -1.39
C GLN A 19 -1.61 14.19 -1.98
N GLN A 20 -1.85 13.92 -3.27
CA GLN A 20 -1.26 12.79 -3.98
C GLN A 20 0.27 12.88 -3.99
N TRP A 21 0.81 14.01 -4.46
CA TRP A 21 2.26 14.25 -4.46
C TRP A 21 2.87 14.06 -3.07
N PHE A 22 2.21 14.61 -2.03
CA PHE A 22 2.73 14.51 -0.67
C PHE A 22 2.73 13.06 -0.17
N GLY A 23 1.68 12.29 -0.47
CA GLY A 23 1.59 10.86 -0.12
C GLY A 23 2.66 10.02 -0.79
N GLU A 24 2.85 10.19 -2.10
CA GLU A 24 3.92 9.53 -2.86
C GLU A 24 5.31 9.95 -2.35
N PHE A 25 5.51 11.20 -1.97
CA PHE A 25 6.81 11.68 -1.47
C PHE A 25 7.12 11.17 -0.06
N ILE A 26 6.20 11.33 0.90
CA ILE A 26 6.47 11.11 2.33
C ILE A 26 6.45 9.63 2.74
N SER A 27 5.88 8.77 1.90
CA SER A 27 5.88 7.32 2.08
C SER A 27 7.15 6.64 1.56
N GLN A 28 8.03 7.34 0.84
CA GLN A 28 9.32 6.75 0.43
C GLN A 28 10.27 6.60 1.62
N SER A 29 10.92 5.44 1.72
CA SER A 29 12.02 5.25 2.67
C SER A 29 13.22 6.13 2.29
N ARG A 30 13.92 6.66 3.30
CA ARG A 30 15.19 7.40 3.11
C ARG A 30 16.41 6.49 3.03
N HIS A 31 16.24 5.23 3.43
CA HIS A 31 17.27 4.21 3.43
C HIS A 31 16.85 3.08 2.49
N GLU A 32 17.84 2.37 1.97
CA GLU A 32 17.60 1.19 1.14
C GLU A 32 16.79 0.15 1.93
N LEU A 33 15.78 -0.41 1.27
CA LEU A 33 14.92 -1.45 1.81
C LEU A 33 15.46 -2.81 1.35
N ASP A 34 15.35 -3.81 2.21
CA ASP A 34 15.71 -5.20 1.89
C ASP A 34 14.59 -5.87 1.08
N ILE A 35 14.32 -5.31 -0.11
CA ILE A 35 13.26 -5.80 -1.00
C ILE A 35 13.75 -7.06 -1.69
N ALA A 36 13.07 -8.17 -1.40
CA ALA A 36 13.27 -9.45 -2.05
C ALA A 36 11.94 -9.95 -2.63
N PRO A 37 11.66 -9.70 -3.93
CA PRO A 37 10.49 -10.25 -4.59
C PRO A 37 10.47 -11.79 -4.49
N PRO A 38 9.31 -12.40 -4.22
CA PRO A 38 9.17 -13.84 -4.20
C PRO A 38 9.33 -14.45 -5.59
N GLU A 39 9.96 -15.63 -5.65
CA GLU A 39 10.16 -16.42 -6.86
C GLU A 39 9.71 -17.87 -6.61
N PRO A 40 8.61 -18.35 -7.23
CA PRO A 40 7.80 -17.64 -8.24
C PRO A 40 6.90 -16.54 -7.64
N PRO A 41 6.44 -15.57 -8.47
CA PRO A 41 5.45 -14.59 -8.04
C PRO A 41 4.13 -15.25 -7.64
N TYR A 42 3.55 -14.78 -6.54
CA TYR A 42 2.26 -15.23 -6.04
C TYR A 42 1.13 -14.86 -6.99
N GLN A 43 0.20 -15.79 -7.15
CA GLN A 43 -1.11 -15.55 -7.72
C GLN A 43 -2.12 -15.10 -6.64
N PRO A 44 -3.19 -14.38 -7.00
CA PRO A 44 -4.17 -13.89 -6.04
C PRO A 44 -4.86 -15.00 -5.21
N ASP A 45 -5.07 -16.18 -5.80
CA ASP A 45 -5.61 -17.36 -5.12
C ASP A 45 -4.64 -17.94 -4.09
N GLU A 46 -3.34 -17.92 -4.35
CA GLU A 46 -2.32 -18.33 -3.37
C GLU A 46 -2.29 -17.40 -2.15
N ILE A 47 -2.45 -16.08 -2.35
CA ILE A 47 -2.57 -15.10 -1.26
C ILE A 47 -3.80 -15.40 -0.40
N TYR A 48 -4.95 -15.65 -1.04
CA TYR A 48 -6.19 -15.97 -0.36
C TYR A 48 -6.06 -17.27 0.46
N ASP A 49 -5.56 -18.32 -0.17
CA ASP A 49 -5.41 -19.63 0.46
C ASP A 49 -4.46 -19.58 1.66
N ALA A 50 -3.31 -18.90 1.55
CA ALA A 50 -2.37 -18.73 2.66
C ALA A 50 -3.02 -18.03 3.87
N LEU A 51 -3.67 -16.88 3.64
CA LEU A 51 -4.34 -16.14 4.71
C LEU A 51 -5.46 -16.95 5.37
N LYS A 52 -6.26 -17.69 4.58
CA LYS A 52 -7.34 -18.53 5.12
C LYS A 52 -6.83 -19.77 5.85
N GLN A 53 -5.63 -20.25 5.53
CA GLN A 53 -4.96 -21.36 6.24
C GLN A 53 -4.34 -20.91 7.57
N GLY A 54 -4.26 -19.59 7.82
CA GLY A 54 -3.78 -19.01 9.06
C GLY A 54 -2.36 -18.45 8.97
N ASP A 55 -1.74 -18.46 7.78
CA ASP A 55 -0.46 -17.79 7.56
C ASP A 55 -0.63 -16.28 7.76
N VAL A 56 0.44 -15.64 8.21
CA VAL A 56 0.43 -14.20 8.50
C VAL A 56 1.23 -13.44 7.47
N LEU A 57 0.69 -12.29 7.07
CA LEU A 57 1.32 -11.38 6.12
C LEU A 57 2.08 -10.29 6.89
N VAL A 58 3.40 -10.24 6.73
CA VAL A 58 4.30 -9.36 7.48
C VAL A 58 4.83 -8.26 6.59
N ARG A 59 4.76 -7.02 7.06
CA ARG A 59 5.29 -5.84 6.38
C ARG A 59 6.82 -5.82 6.47
N LEU A 60 7.48 -5.53 5.35
CA LEU A 60 8.93 -5.37 5.30
C LEU A 60 9.42 -4.29 6.29
N GLY A 61 10.49 -4.62 7.01
CA GLY A 61 11.13 -3.69 7.95
C GLY A 61 11.59 -2.40 7.26
N GLY A 62 11.17 -1.26 7.79
CA GLY A 62 11.50 0.06 7.24
C GLY A 62 10.57 0.55 6.13
N LEU A 63 9.68 -0.31 5.60
CA LEU A 63 8.64 0.10 4.66
C LEU A 63 7.67 1.07 5.34
N ARG A 64 7.50 2.27 4.76
CA ARG A 64 6.54 3.25 5.27
C ARG A 64 5.22 3.10 4.54
N VAL A 65 4.16 2.93 5.33
CA VAL A 65 2.78 2.90 4.85
C VAL A 65 2.00 3.96 5.61
N LEU A 66 1.38 4.89 4.90
CA LEU A 66 0.78 6.09 5.47
C LEU A 66 -0.61 6.33 4.88
N ARG A 67 -1.58 6.67 5.73
CA ARG A 67 -2.89 7.19 5.28
C ARG A 67 -2.85 8.71 5.21
N ILE A 68 -3.27 9.27 4.09
CA ILE A 68 -3.47 10.71 3.90
C ILE A 68 -4.88 10.94 3.38
N GLY A 69 -5.75 11.53 4.21
CA GLY A 69 -7.17 11.57 3.94
C GLY A 69 -7.74 10.16 3.89
N ASP A 70 -8.30 9.80 2.74
CA ASP A 70 -8.87 8.47 2.47
C ASP A 70 -7.90 7.53 1.74
N ASP A 71 -6.77 8.05 1.27
CA ASP A 71 -5.82 7.31 0.45
C ASP A 71 -4.70 6.71 1.31
N VAL A 72 -4.26 5.51 0.96
CA VAL A 72 -3.11 4.84 1.59
C VAL A 72 -1.96 4.80 0.59
N TYR A 73 -0.75 5.07 1.07
CA TYR A 73 0.47 5.07 0.27
C TYR A 73 1.50 4.14 0.90
N ALA A 74 2.12 3.28 0.09
CA ALA A 74 3.23 2.42 0.49
C ALA A 74 4.45 2.69 -0.39
N ASN A 75 5.56 3.11 0.22
CA ASN A 75 6.84 3.32 -0.47
C ASN A 75 6.77 4.15 -1.77
N GLY A 76 5.92 5.17 -1.80
CA GLY A 76 5.74 6.06 -2.94
C GLY A 76 4.63 5.68 -3.90
N GLU A 77 3.92 4.58 -3.66
CA GLU A 77 2.80 4.13 -4.48
C GLU A 77 1.48 4.35 -3.75
N LYS A 78 0.48 4.92 -4.44
CA LYS A 78 -0.90 4.98 -3.94
C LYS A 78 -1.53 3.59 -4.08
N ILE A 79 -2.10 3.08 -2.98
CA ILE A 79 -2.87 1.85 -2.95
C ILE A 79 -4.35 2.21 -3.09
N ASP A 80 -4.97 1.75 -4.17
CA ASP A 80 -6.38 2.02 -4.47
C ASP A 80 -7.25 0.79 -4.21
N SER A 81 -8.30 0.97 -3.41
CA SER A 81 -9.30 -0.07 -3.13
C SER A 81 -10.56 0.53 -2.49
N PRO A 82 -11.75 -0.01 -2.77
CA PRO A 82 -12.97 0.38 -2.06
C PRO A 82 -12.99 -0.09 -0.58
N HIS A 83 -12.14 -1.05 -0.20
CA HIS A 83 -12.12 -1.68 1.13
C HIS A 83 -11.33 -0.86 2.15
N ARG A 84 -11.90 0.26 2.59
CA ARG A 84 -11.24 1.21 3.51
C ARG A 84 -10.73 0.57 4.81
N PRO A 85 -11.48 -0.32 5.50
CA PRO A 85 -10.97 -0.98 6.71
C PRO A 85 -9.72 -1.84 6.44
N ALA A 86 -9.70 -2.54 5.30
CA ALA A 86 -8.57 -3.37 4.88
C ALA A 86 -7.33 -2.53 4.53
N LEU A 87 -7.51 -1.38 3.87
CA LEU A 87 -6.43 -0.42 3.62
C LEU A 87 -5.90 0.19 4.93
N GLU A 88 -6.78 0.51 5.87
CA GLU A 88 -6.36 1.00 7.19
C GLU A 88 -5.56 -0.06 7.95
N ALA A 89 -5.94 -1.33 7.82
CA ALA A 89 -5.17 -2.42 8.40
C ALA A 89 -3.75 -2.47 7.82
N LEU A 90 -3.59 -2.36 6.49
CA LEU A 90 -2.29 -2.28 5.83
C LEU A 90 -1.44 -1.11 6.31
N ALA A 91 -2.02 0.01 6.71
CA ALA A 91 -1.29 1.15 7.26
C ALA A 91 -0.93 0.97 8.74
N SER A 92 -1.83 0.38 9.53
CA SER A 92 -1.74 0.37 11.00
C SER A 92 -1.03 -0.86 11.58
N HIS A 93 -1.01 -1.98 10.87
CA HIS A 93 -0.48 -3.25 11.38
C HIS A 93 0.76 -3.70 10.61
N ILE A 94 1.77 -4.16 11.36
CA ILE A 94 2.98 -4.77 10.79
C ILE A 94 2.72 -6.22 10.41
N VAL A 95 1.94 -6.95 11.22
CA VAL A 95 1.54 -8.34 10.97
C VAL A 95 0.04 -8.36 10.73
N LEU A 96 -0.38 -8.95 9.62
CA LEU A 96 -1.76 -9.00 9.16
C LEU A 96 -2.23 -10.45 9.02
N THR A 97 -3.46 -10.70 9.40
CA THR A 97 -4.14 -12.00 9.27
C THR A 97 -5.38 -11.85 8.40
N ALA A 98 -6.04 -12.97 8.07
CA ALA A 98 -7.32 -12.92 7.36
C ALA A 98 -8.38 -12.08 8.08
N GLU A 99 -8.38 -12.04 9.42
CA GLU A 99 -9.32 -11.27 10.22
C GLU A 99 -9.17 -9.76 10.01
N ASN A 100 -7.97 -9.28 9.67
CA ASN A 100 -7.75 -7.86 9.41
C ASN A 100 -8.35 -7.37 8.08
N PHE A 101 -8.61 -8.29 7.16
CA PHE A 101 -9.11 -7.99 5.83
C PHE A 101 -10.59 -8.29 5.66
N GLU A 102 -11.19 -9.07 6.56
CA GLU A 102 -12.63 -9.39 6.59
C GLU A 102 -13.16 -9.83 5.21
N ASP A 103 -14.19 -9.16 4.70
CA ASP A 103 -14.84 -9.42 3.41
C ASP A 103 -14.04 -8.92 2.20
N ALA A 104 -13.00 -8.11 2.40
CA ALA A 104 -12.13 -7.66 1.30
C ALA A 104 -11.41 -8.81 0.62
N LEU A 105 -11.14 -9.93 1.33
CA LEU A 105 -10.54 -11.13 0.74
C LEU A 105 -11.45 -11.82 -0.28
N GLU A 106 -12.74 -11.55 -0.26
CA GLU A 106 -13.68 -12.11 -1.23
C GLU A 106 -13.72 -11.29 -2.54
N ASP A 107 -13.05 -10.14 -2.59
CA ASP A 107 -12.92 -9.29 -3.78
C ASP A 107 -11.65 -9.64 -4.57
N PRO A 108 -11.78 -10.18 -5.80
CA PRO A 108 -10.63 -10.50 -6.65
C PRO A 108 -9.74 -9.30 -6.96
N SER A 109 -10.30 -8.08 -7.04
CA SER A 109 -9.51 -6.87 -7.28
C SER A 109 -8.65 -6.50 -6.07
N PHE A 110 -9.14 -6.73 -4.85
CA PHE A 110 -8.36 -6.54 -3.63
C PHE A 110 -7.24 -7.60 -3.52
N LEU A 111 -7.55 -8.87 -3.81
CA LEU A 111 -6.55 -9.94 -3.81
C LEU A 111 -5.45 -9.70 -4.87
N ALA A 112 -5.80 -9.21 -6.06
CA ALA A 112 -4.84 -8.85 -7.08
C ALA A 112 -3.92 -7.71 -6.63
N MET A 113 -4.47 -6.71 -5.93
CA MET A 113 -3.69 -5.63 -5.33
C MET A 113 -2.75 -6.16 -4.23
N LEU A 114 -3.23 -7.00 -3.33
CA LEU A 114 -2.39 -7.63 -2.31
C LEU A 114 -1.26 -8.46 -2.93
N ALA A 115 -1.57 -9.27 -3.95
CA ALA A 115 -0.57 -10.05 -4.67
C ALA A 115 0.49 -9.16 -5.30
N ALA A 116 0.11 -8.02 -5.89
CA ALA A 116 1.07 -7.05 -6.43
C ALA A 116 1.99 -6.49 -5.34
N LEU A 117 1.46 -6.15 -4.16
CA LEU A 117 2.28 -5.65 -3.04
C LEU A 117 3.25 -6.72 -2.50
N VAL A 118 2.80 -7.98 -2.43
CA VAL A 118 3.66 -9.13 -2.03
C VAL A 118 4.73 -9.39 -3.08
N ASN A 119 4.37 -9.37 -4.36
CA ASN A 119 5.30 -9.57 -5.46
C ASN A 119 6.30 -8.42 -5.63
N SER A 120 5.98 -7.21 -5.15
CA SER A 120 6.93 -6.10 -5.00
C SER A 120 7.89 -6.28 -3.80
N GLY A 121 7.72 -7.33 -2.99
CA GLY A 121 8.51 -7.59 -1.78
C GLY A 121 8.20 -6.63 -0.62
N TYR A 122 7.08 -5.91 -0.67
CA TYR A 122 6.68 -4.98 0.40
C TYR A 122 6.06 -5.70 1.61
N TRP A 123 5.40 -6.83 1.36
CA TRP A 123 4.94 -7.77 2.36
C TRP A 123 5.38 -9.19 1.99
N PHE A 124 5.52 -10.05 2.98
CA PHE A 124 5.88 -11.45 2.81
C PHE A 124 5.09 -12.32 3.80
N PHE A 125 4.92 -13.60 3.49
CA PHE A 125 4.34 -14.55 4.44
C PHE A 125 5.40 -15.07 5.41
N GLU A 126 5.08 -15.07 6.70
CA GLU A 126 5.87 -15.72 7.74
C GLU A 126 5.13 -16.99 8.18
N GLY A 127 5.84 -18.13 8.17
CA GLY A 127 5.35 -19.44 8.60
C GLY A 127 6.23 -20.04 9.69
#